data_AF-A0A9X3WT46-F1
#
_entry.id   AF-A0A9X3WT46-F1
#
_cell.length_a   1.000
_cell.length_b   1.000
_cell.length_c   1.000
_cell.angle_alpha   90.00
_cell.angle_beta   90.00
_cell.angle_gamma   90.00
#
_symmetry.space_group_name_H-M   'P 1'
#
loop_
_entity.id
_entity.type
_entity.pdbx_description
1 polymer ?
#
loop_
_entity_poly.entity_id
_entity_poly.type
_entity_poly.pdbx_seq_one_letter_code
_entity_poly.pdbx_strand_id
1 'polypeptide(L)'
;MKKRIFGIKVLAILTLLSITGVNNVMADSVYSYQVLDNDNNYKQQDGEYNMYLGNWGYDTYYADYRGDHRLSQGGSMDIYYWKFKPKSGGRIFYAHLNNWEFTDTHATYGAIVDFSGSGGSMIPLSVIDQHNAPGGWVPLNGSYVYSNYSHPWLTLMASNGGHAGADGAEVDFYN
;
A
#
# COMPACT_ATOMS: atom_id res chain seq x y z
N MET A 1 -35.38 -26.16 63.48
CA MET A 1 -34.01 -26.28 62.94
C MET A 1 -33.75 -25.14 61.97
N LYS A 2 -32.56 -24.55 62.07
CA LYS A 2 -32.04 -23.43 61.27
C LYS A 2 -31.92 -23.82 59.78
N LYS A 3 -32.17 -22.87 58.87
CA LYS A 3 -31.24 -22.51 57.78
C LYS A 3 -31.70 -21.19 57.13
N ARG A 4 -30.90 -20.14 57.36
CA ARG A 4 -30.94 -18.86 56.64
C ARG A 4 -30.19 -19.07 55.32
N ILE A 5 -30.76 -18.64 54.20
CA ILE A 5 -30.03 -18.51 52.93
C ILE A 5 -29.91 -17.03 52.63
N PHE A 6 -28.67 -16.55 52.67
CA PHE A 6 -28.26 -15.21 52.27
C PHE A 6 -28.35 -15.11 50.74
N GLY A 7 -29.32 -14.33 50.23
CA GLY A 7 -29.34 -13.91 48.84
C GLY A 7 -28.45 -12.68 48.68
N ILE A 8 -27.24 -12.86 48.16
CA ILE A 8 -26.34 -11.76 47.78
C ILE A 8 -26.98 -11.04 46.59
N LYS A 9 -27.31 -9.75 46.77
CA LYS A 9 -27.69 -8.85 45.69
C LYS A 9 -26.43 -8.53 44.87
N VAL A 10 -26.29 -9.11 43.69
CA VAL A 10 -25.28 -8.67 42.72
C VAL A 10 -25.91 -7.56 41.90
N LEU A 11 -25.66 -6.31 42.30
CA LEU A 11 -25.96 -5.13 41.50
C LEU A 11 -24.86 -5.00 40.46
N ALA A 12 -25.14 -5.43 39.23
CA ALA A 12 -24.24 -5.20 38.09
C ALA A 12 -24.29 -3.71 37.74
N ILE A 13 -23.24 -2.97 38.13
CA ILE A 13 -23.01 -1.61 37.65
C ILE A 13 -22.49 -1.74 36.23
N LEU A 14 -23.37 -1.47 35.26
CA LEU A 14 -23.01 -1.35 33.85
C LEU A 14 -22.33 0.02 33.66
N THR A 15 -21.01 0.08 33.81
CA THR A 15 -20.26 1.26 33.37
C THR A 15 -20.25 1.28 31.85
N LEU A 16 -21.03 2.19 31.26
CA LEU A 16 -20.85 2.62 29.87
C LEU A 16 -19.42 3.14 29.74
N LEU A 17 -18.51 2.32 29.20
CA LEU A 17 -17.32 2.85 28.57
C LEU A 17 -17.80 3.57 27.31
N SER A 18 -17.95 4.88 27.42
CA SER A 18 -17.93 5.76 26.25
C SER A 18 -16.52 5.68 25.67
N ILE A 19 -16.32 4.74 24.74
CA ILE A 19 -15.23 4.78 23.78
C ILE A 19 -15.46 6.09 23.03
N THR A 20 -14.74 7.14 23.42
CA THR A 20 -14.52 8.29 22.56
C THR A 20 -13.69 7.76 21.40
N GLY A 21 -14.39 7.20 20.41
CA GLY A 21 -13.81 6.97 19.11
C GLY A 21 -13.25 8.31 18.68
N VAL A 22 -11.92 8.39 18.64
CA VAL A 22 -11.28 9.43 17.84
C VAL A 22 -11.84 9.17 16.46
N ASN A 23 -12.79 10.00 16.04
CA ASN A 23 -13.16 10.07 14.64
C ASN A 23 -11.85 10.48 13.97
N ASN A 24 -11.11 9.50 13.46
CA ASN A 24 -10.17 9.75 12.40
C ASN A 24 -11.03 10.25 11.25
N VAL A 25 -11.26 11.56 11.25
CA VAL A 25 -11.77 12.26 10.08
C VAL A 25 -10.67 12.05 9.06
N MET A 26 -10.78 10.96 8.29
CA MET A 26 -10.13 10.88 7.00
C MET A 26 -10.65 12.12 6.28
N ALA A 27 -9.79 13.12 6.10
CA ALA A 27 -10.15 14.28 5.31
C ALA A 27 -10.67 13.75 3.98
N ASP A 28 -11.82 14.23 3.49
CA ASP A 28 -12.31 13.78 2.19
C ASP A 28 -11.26 14.13 1.12
N SER A 29 -10.87 13.14 0.32
CA SER A 29 -10.00 13.32 -0.84
C SER A 29 -10.65 14.32 -1.80
N VAL A 30 -10.00 15.46 -2.06
CA VAL A 30 -10.56 16.50 -2.95
C VAL A 30 -10.30 16.17 -4.43
N TYR A 31 -9.47 15.17 -4.70
CA TYR A 31 -9.25 14.64 -6.04
C TYR A 31 -9.72 13.19 -6.14
N SER A 32 -10.07 12.75 -7.35
CA SER A 32 -10.22 11.33 -7.63
C SER A 32 -8.89 10.61 -7.41
N TYR A 33 -8.98 9.44 -6.79
CA TYR A 33 -7.86 8.50 -6.68
C TYR A 33 -7.35 8.11 -8.08
N GLN A 34 -6.08 7.74 -8.17
CA GLN A 34 -5.46 7.25 -9.41
C GLN A 34 -5.00 5.82 -9.21
N VAL A 35 -5.25 4.96 -10.20
CA VAL A 35 -4.83 3.56 -10.18
C VAL A 35 -4.00 3.27 -11.42
N LEU A 36 -2.86 2.60 -11.21
CA LEU A 36 -1.95 2.16 -12.26
C LEU A 36 -1.73 0.66 -12.16
N ASP A 37 -1.74 0.05 -13.34
CA ASP A 37 -1.47 -1.37 -13.56
C ASP A 37 0.03 -1.67 -13.71
N ASN A 38 0.38 -2.95 -13.67
CA ASN A 38 1.72 -3.52 -13.93
C ASN A 38 2.18 -3.42 -15.41
N ASP A 39 1.27 -3.08 -16.32
CA ASP A 39 1.51 -3.02 -17.77
C ASP A 39 1.12 -1.67 -18.36
N ASN A 40 0.61 -0.76 -17.50
CA ASN A 40 0.11 0.56 -17.84
C ASN A 40 1.18 1.30 -18.65
N ASN A 41 1.01 1.22 -19.98
CA ASN A 41 2.09 1.29 -20.93
C ASN A 41 2.92 2.57 -20.78
N TYR A 42 4.19 2.46 -21.15
CA TYR A 42 5.28 3.43 -21.28
C TYR A 42 4.96 4.71 -22.11
N LYS A 43 3.69 5.11 -22.26
CA LYS A 43 3.27 6.36 -22.86
C LYS A 43 3.44 7.48 -21.84
N GLN A 44 4.69 7.92 -21.69
CA GLN A 44 5.07 9.10 -20.91
C GLN A 44 4.25 10.37 -21.25
N GLN A 45 3.52 10.37 -22.38
CA GLN A 45 2.73 11.48 -22.90
C GLN A 45 1.68 12.03 -21.92
N ASP A 46 1.13 11.22 -21.02
CA ASP A 46 0.12 11.68 -20.06
C ASP A 46 0.66 11.78 -18.61
N GLY A 47 1.95 11.52 -18.41
CA GLY A 47 2.62 11.65 -17.11
C GLY A 47 2.44 10.46 -16.15
N GLU A 48 1.63 9.46 -16.52
CA GLU A 48 1.45 8.18 -15.83
C GLU A 48 2.18 7.05 -16.56
N TYR A 49 3.00 6.28 -15.86
CA TYR A 49 3.63 5.07 -16.41
C TYR A 49 4.24 4.22 -15.30
N ASN A 50 4.55 2.96 -15.62
CA ASN A 50 5.42 2.13 -14.81
C ASN A 50 6.80 1.94 -15.45
N MET A 51 7.78 1.59 -14.63
CA MET A 51 9.10 1.16 -15.06
C MET A 51 9.70 0.23 -14.01
N TYR A 52 10.76 -0.48 -14.36
CA TYR A 52 11.43 -1.38 -13.43
C TYR A 52 12.93 -1.46 -13.68
N LEU A 53 13.66 -1.84 -12.63
CA LEU A 53 15.05 -2.25 -12.63
C LEU A 53 15.12 -3.70 -12.17
N GLY A 54 16.12 -4.44 -12.65
CA GLY A 54 16.27 -5.87 -12.34
C GLY A 54 15.47 -6.77 -13.28
N ASN A 55 15.20 -7.99 -12.83
CA ASN A 55 14.57 -9.03 -13.64
C ASN A 55 13.12 -9.27 -13.22
N TRP A 56 12.18 -8.79 -14.04
CA TRP A 56 10.75 -8.90 -13.82
C TRP A 56 10.10 -9.73 -14.92
N GLY A 57 9.62 -10.91 -14.53
CA GLY A 57 8.76 -11.75 -15.36
C GLY A 57 7.36 -11.16 -15.45
N TYR A 58 6.67 -11.47 -16.54
CA TYR A 58 5.26 -11.15 -16.73
C TYR A 58 4.48 -12.46 -16.80
N ASP A 59 3.38 -12.55 -16.07
CA ASP A 59 2.47 -13.67 -16.13
C ASP A 59 1.01 -13.22 -15.93
N THR A 60 0.07 -14.10 -16.22
CA THR A 60 -1.36 -13.88 -16.12
C THR A 60 -1.94 -14.60 -14.90
N TYR A 61 -2.78 -13.92 -14.14
CA TYR A 61 -3.48 -14.51 -13.01
C TYR A 61 -4.87 -13.88 -12.85
N TYR A 62 -5.91 -14.70 -12.94
CA TYR A 62 -7.30 -14.22 -13.06
C TYR A 62 -7.85 -13.47 -11.83
N ALA A 63 -7.21 -13.62 -10.66
CA ALA A 63 -7.60 -12.93 -9.44
C ALA A 63 -6.78 -11.65 -9.20
N ASP A 64 -5.78 -11.36 -10.04
CA ASP A 64 -5.00 -10.13 -9.96
C ASP A 64 -5.78 -8.94 -10.51
N TYR A 65 -5.30 -7.74 -10.19
CA TYR A 65 -5.87 -6.52 -10.73
C TYR A 65 -5.71 -6.55 -12.24
N ARG A 66 -6.85 -6.50 -12.96
CA ARG A 66 -6.92 -6.57 -14.44
C ARG A 66 -6.37 -7.85 -15.10
N GLY A 67 -5.91 -8.83 -14.31
CA GLY A 67 -5.73 -10.22 -14.72
C GLY A 67 -4.28 -10.63 -15.00
N ASP A 68 -3.31 -9.81 -14.62
CA ASP A 68 -1.90 -10.01 -14.88
C ASP A 68 -1.02 -9.40 -13.78
N HIS A 69 0.24 -9.82 -13.71
CA HIS A 69 1.19 -9.29 -12.74
C HIS A 69 2.63 -9.33 -13.27
N ARG A 70 3.50 -8.64 -12.54
CA ARG A 70 4.94 -8.72 -12.70
C ARG A 70 5.53 -9.39 -11.47
N LEU A 71 6.41 -10.37 -11.68
CA LEU A 71 7.05 -11.11 -10.60
C LEU A 71 8.57 -10.95 -10.69
N SER A 72 9.19 -10.50 -9.60
CA SER A 72 10.64 -10.43 -9.52
C SER A 72 11.26 -11.84 -9.47
N GLN A 73 12.46 -11.99 -10.02
CA GLN A 73 13.13 -13.28 -10.14
C GLN A 73 14.21 -13.49 -9.06
N GLY A 74 14.05 -12.83 -7.90
CA GLY A 74 14.96 -12.97 -6.76
C GLY A 74 16.33 -12.33 -6.94
N GLY A 75 16.43 -11.29 -7.78
CA GLY A 75 17.66 -10.53 -7.98
C GLY A 75 18.01 -9.62 -6.80
N SER A 76 19.27 -9.17 -6.74
CA SER A 76 19.73 -8.23 -5.70
C SER A 76 19.26 -6.78 -5.92
N MET A 77 18.59 -6.50 -7.04
CA MET A 77 18.23 -5.14 -7.45
C MET A 77 16.93 -5.08 -8.26
N ASP A 78 15.92 -5.85 -7.83
CA ASP A 78 14.61 -5.86 -8.44
C ASP A 78 13.74 -4.75 -7.83
N ILE A 79 13.50 -3.69 -8.61
CA ILE A 79 12.73 -2.52 -8.19
C ILE A 79 11.65 -2.23 -9.24
N TYR A 80 10.42 -2.05 -8.79
CA TYR A 80 9.29 -1.66 -9.63
C TYR A 80 8.81 -0.26 -9.24
N TYR A 81 8.41 0.53 -10.23
CA TYR A 81 8.03 1.93 -10.05
C TYR A 81 6.69 2.19 -10.74
N TRP A 82 5.80 2.91 -10.05
CA TRP A 82 4.59 3.51 -10.61
C TRP A 82 4.66 5.02 -10.47
N LYS A 83 4.61 5.74 -11.59
CA LYS A 83 4.54 7.21 -11.62
C LYS A 83 3.10 7.63 -11.88
N PHE A 84 2.55 8.42 -10.97
CA PHE A 84 1.19 8.97 -11.04
C PHE A 84 1.18 10.39 -11.61
N LYS A 85 0.00 10.86 -12.03
CA LYS A 85 -0.18 12.25 -12.45
C LYS A 85 0.01 13.22 -11.28
N PRO A 86 0.58 14.42 -11.52
CA PRO A 86 0.69 15.47 -10.52
C PRO A 86 -0.66 15.85 -9.90
N LYS A 87 -0.70 15.87 -8.56
CA LYS A 87 -1.73 16.59 -7.78
C LYS A 87 -1.08 17.16 -6.52
N SER A 88 -1.51 18.35 -6.11
CA SER A 88 -1.11 18.92 -4.82
C SER A 88 -1.82 18.21 -3.67
N GLY A 89 -1.25 18.33 -2.47
CA GLY A 89 -1.85 17.80 -1.24
C GLY A 89 -1.10 16.60 -0.64
N GLY A 90 -1.59 16.14 0.51
CA GLY A 90 -1.17 14.91 1.16
C GLY A 90 -1.59 13.67 0.35
N ARG A 91 -0.90 12.55 0.56
CA ARG A 91 -1.13 11.32 -0.22
C ARG A 91 -1.11 10.08 0.66
N ILE A 92 -1.96 9.11 0.33
CA ILE A 92 -1.90 7.72 0.83
C ILE A 92 -1.73 6.82 -0.38
N PHE A 93 -0.83 5.86 -0.30
CA PHE A 93 -0.58 4.88 -1.37
C PHE A 93 -1.08 3.50 -0.96
N TYR A 94 -1.50 2.73 -1.95
CA TYR A 94 -1.94 1.35 -1.80
C TYR A 94 -1.23 0.47 -2.83
N ALA A 95 -1.05 -0.80 -2.49
CA ALA A 95 -0.61 -1.84 -3.39
C ALA A 95 -1.70 -2.91 -3.52
N HIS A 96 -1.94 -3.40 -4.73
CA HIS A 96 -2.79 -4.57 -4.93
C HIS A 96 -1.98 -5.84 -4.65
N LEU A 97 -2.44 -6.65 -3.72
CA LEU A 97 -1.79 -7.89 -3.28
C LEU A 97 -2.83 -9.00 -3.36
N ASN A 98 -2.89 -9.79 -4.43
CA ASN A 98 -3.87 -10.85 -4.53
C ASN A 98 -3.38 -12.12 -5.25
N ASN A 99 -2.06 -12.37 -5.19
CA ASN A 99 -1.45 -13.53 -5.85
C ASN A 99 -0.60 -14.36 -4.87
N TRP A 100 -0.75 -15.68 -4.94
CA TRP A 100 0.01 -16.64 -4.13
C TRP A 100 1.49 -16.74 -4.53
N GLU A 101 1.86 -16.31 -5.74
CA GLU A 101 3.24 -16.31 -6.23
C GLU A 101 4.09 -15.18 -5.60
N PHE A 102 3.44 -14.19 -4.98
CA PHE A 102 4.12 -13.12 -4.28
C PHE A 102 4.61 -13.66 -2.94
N THR A 103 5.87 -14.12 -2.93
CA THR A 103 6.45 -14.85 -1.79
C THR A 103 7.50 -14.04 -1.04
N ASP A 104 7.75 -12.80 -1.46
CA ASP A 104 8.64 -11.90 -0.73
C ASP A 104 8.02 -11.48 0.61
N THR A 105 8.65 -11.93 1.69
CA THR A 105 8.23 -11.66 3.07
C THR A 105 8.69 -10.29 3.59
N HIS A 106 9.56 -9.59 2.84
CA HIS A 106 10.19 -8.34 3.24
C HIS A 106 10.22 -7.31 2.10
N ALA A 107 9.18 -7.31 1.27
CA ALA A 107 9.04 -6.37 0.16
C ALA A 107 8.91 -4.93 0.70
N THR A 108 9.82 -4.05 0.28
CA THR A 108 9.84 -2.66 0.77
C THR A 108 9.10 -1.75 -0.20
N TYR A 109 8.05 -1.10 0.29
CA TYR A 109 7.33 -0.06 -0.42
C TYR A 109 7.79 1.33 0.01
N GLY A 110 7.93 2.25 -0.94
CA GLY A 110 8.40 3.61 -0.69
C GLY A 110 7.80 4.62 -1.67
N ALA A 111 7.76 5.88 -1.28
CA ALA A 111 7.45 6.98 -2.20
C ALA A 111 8.73 7.70 -2.62
N ILE A 112 8.89 8.05 -3.90
CA ILE A 112 9.96 8.96 -4.32
C ILE A 112 9.40 10.38 -4.38
N VAL A 113 10.00 11.27 -3.60
CA VAL A 113 9.53 12.65 -3.45
C VAL A 113 10.26 13.66 -4.33
N ASP A 114 11.42 13.34 -4.89
CA ASP A 114 12.16 14.28 -5.74
C ASP A 114 12.93 13.54 -6.83
N PHE A 115 12.38 13.41 -8.04
CA PHE A 115 13.14 12.87 -9.19
C PHE A 115 13.90 14.00 -9.89
N SER A 116 14.72 14.77 -9.17
CA SER A 116 15.74 15.61 -9.81
C SER A 116 16.84 14.69 -10.36
N GLY A 117 17.38 15.02 -11.54
CA GLY A 117 18.17 14.11 -12.42
C GLY A 117 19.40 13.40 -11.85
N SER A 118 19.66 13.51 -10.54
CA SER A 118 20.68 12.80 -9.75
C SER A 118 20.13 11.65 -8.89
N GLY A 119 18.85 11.33 -8.98
CA GLY A 119 18.22 10.23 -8.23
C GLY A 119 17.44 10.75 -7.02
N GLY A 120 16.22 10.23 -6.85
CA GLY A 120 15.32 10.75 -5.83
C GLY A 120 15.45 10.12 -4.46
N SER A 121 15.11 10.91 -3.44
CA SER A 121 14.99 10.39 -2.08
C SER A 121 13.73 9.53 -1.96
N MET A 122 13.93 8.28 -1.54
CA MET A 122 12.86 7.36 -1.19
C MET A 122 12.45 7.59 0.27
N ILE A 123 11.16 7.80 0.50
CA ILE A 123 10.54 7.75 1.82
C ILE A 123 9.94 6.36 1.98
N PRO A 124 10.44 5.52 2.90
CA PRO A 124 9.85 4.20 3.13
C PRO A 124 8.41 4.36 3.66
N LEU A 125 7.48 3.66 3.02
CA LEU A 125 6.07 3.62 3.41
C LEU A 125 5.72 2.31 4.12
N SER A 126 6.31 1.18 3.75
CA SER A 126 6.03 -0.07 4.46
C SER A 126 7.05 -1.13 4.11
N VAL A 127 7.17 -2.13 4.98
CA VAL A 127 7.75 -3.43 4.63
C VAL A 127 6.62 -4.44 4.79
N ILE A 128 6.29 -5.14 3.71
CA ILE A 128 5.14 -6.04 3.65
C ILE A 128 5.63 -7.46 3.41
N ASP A 129 5.06 -8.38 4.17
CA ASP A 129 5.06 -9.80 3.85
C ASP A 129 3.97 -10.07 2.82
N GLN A 130 4.33 -10.10 1.53
CA GLN A 130 3.36 -10.27 0.45
C GLN A 130 2.72 -11.66 0.46
N HIS A 131 3.40 -12.66 1.04
CA HIS A 131 2.89 -14.02 1.11
C HIS A 131 1.69 -14.14 2.06
N ASN A 132 1.69 -13.34 3.13
CA ASN A 132 0.65 -13.36 4.17
C ASN A 132 -0.24 -12.10 4.17
N ALA A 133 -0.03 -11.18 3.22
CA ALA A 133 -0.82 -9.97 3.12
C ALA A 133 -2.30 -10.28 2.79
N PRO A 134 -3.25 -9.45 3.28
CA PRO A 134 -4.65 -9.59 2.87
C PRO A 134 -4.80 -9.34 1.37
N GLY A 135 -5.68 -10.12 0.75
CA GLY A 135 -6.06 -9.99 -0.67
C GLY A 135 -6.64 -8.61 -1.01
N GLY A 136 -6.24 -8.02 -2.14
CA GLY A 136 -6.80 -6.79 -2.71
C GLY A 136 -5.96 -5.54 -2.46
N TRP A 137 -6.60 -4.37 -2.38
CA TRP A 137 -5.93 -3.08 -2.15
C TRP A 137 -5.50 -2.91 -0.68
N VAL A 138 -4.20 -2.95 -0.44
CA VAL A 138 -3.60 -2.85 0.89
C VAL A 138 -2.95 -1.47 1.08
N PRO A 139 -3.32 -0.71 2.14
CA PRO A 139 -2.71 0.58 2.43
C PRO A 139 -1.27 0.46 2.92
N LEU A 140 -0.39 1.32 2.41
CA LEU A 140 1.02 1.36 2.76
C LEU A 140 1.23 2.30 3.96
N ASN A 141 1.10 1.72 5.16
CA ASN A 141 0.82 2.38 6.44
C ASN A 141 1.89 3.32 7.06
N GLY A 142 2.99 3.65 6.39
CA GLY A 142 4.17 4.22 7.05
C GLY A 142 4.26 5.73 7.09
N SER A 143 3.65 6.50 6.18
CA SER A 143 3.67 7.97 6.24
C SER A 143 2.71 8.59 5.22
N TYR A 144 1.89 9.53 5.66
CA TYR A 144 1.30 10.53 4.77
C TYR A 144 2.44 11.27 4.07
N VAL A 145 2.42 11.28 2.73
CA VAL A 145 3.44 12.00 1.97
C VAL A 145 2.93 13.40 1.66
N TYR A 146 3.37 14.39 2.44
CA TYR A 146 3.18 15.80 2.14
C TYR A 146 4.26 16.25 1.16
N SER A 147 3.87 16.50 -0.09
CA SER A 147 4.82 16.84 -1.14
C SER A 147 4.21 17.84 -2.10
N ASN A 148 4.86 19.01 -2.20
CA ASN A 148 4.59 20.00 -3.24
C ASN A 148 5.13 19.57 -4.62
N TYR A 149 5.79 18.40 -4.69
CA TYR A 149 6.42 17.94 -5.91
C TYR A 149 5.40 17.42 -6.90
N SER A 150 5.70 17.65 -8.18
CA SER A 150 4.79 17.42 -9.30
C SER A 150 4.56 15.95 -9.63
N HIS A 151 5.31 14.99 -9.09
CA HIS A 151 5.14 13.58 -9.50
C HIS A 151 5.15 12.65 -8.30
N PRO A 152 4.01 12.03 -7.95
CA PRO A 152 3.98 10.94 -6.99
C PRO A 152 4.56 9.70 -7.66
N TRP A 153 5.62 9.16 -7.09
CA TRP A 153 6.14 7.85 -7.48
C TRP A 153 5.93 6.90 -6.31
N LEU A 154 5.31 5.75 -6.56
CA LEU A 154 5.36 4.60 -5.67
C LEU A 154 6.44 3.64 -6.17
N THR A 155 7.21 3.07 -5.24
CA THR A 155 8.23 2.08 -5.51
C THR A 155 7.99 0.83 -4.69
N LEU A 156 8.25 -0.31 -5.31
CA LEU A 156 8.37 -1.62 -4.67
C LEU A 156 9.80 -2.11 -4.88
N MET A 157 10.50 -2.43 -3.80
CA MET A 157 11.82 -3.04 -3.83
C MET A 157 11.72 -4.45 -3.25
N ALA A 158 12.06 -5.44 -4.07
CA ALA A 158 12.16 -6.82 -3.60
C ALA A 158 13.31 -6.95 -2.60
N SER A 159 13.13 -7.77 -1.57
CA SER A 159 14.22 -8.20 -0.72
C SER A 159 15.20 -9.06 -1.51
N ASN A 160 16.46 -9.11 -1.07
CA ASN A 160 17.48 -9.89 -1.77
C ASN A 160 17.11 -11.39 -1.77
N GLY A 161 16.89 -11.95 -2.96
CA GLY A 161 16.40 -13.33 -3.12
C GLY A 161 14.88 -13.50 -2.96
N GLY A 162 14.14 -12.43 -2.68
CA GLY A 162 12.68 -12.41 -2.58
C GLY A 162 12.00 -12.32 -3.95
N HIS A 163 10.86 -12.99 -4.10
CA HIS A 163 10.03 -12.93 -5.30
C HIS A 163 8.83 -12.02 -5.03
N ALA A 164 9.02 -10.72 -5.29
CA ALA A 164 8.03 -9.69 -5.06
C ALA A 164 7.09 -9.56 -6.26
N GLY A 165 5.82 -9.33 -5.97
CA GLY A 165 4.78 -9.06 -6.95
C GLY A 165 4.47 -7.58 -7.15
N ALA A 166 4.38 -7.16 -8.40
CA ALA A 166 3.89 -5.86 -8.83
C ALA A 166 2.66 -6.07 -9.73
N ASP A 167 1.49 -5.81 -9.17
CA ASP A 167 0.19 -6.01 -9.82
C ASP A 167 -0.49 -4.64 -10.06
N GLY A 168 -0.87 -3.96 -8.99
CA GLY A 168 -1.47 -2.63 -9.08
C GLY A 168 -0.94 -1.68 -8.01
N ALA A 169 -0.98 -0.39 -8.32
CA ALA A 169 -0.71 0.69 -7.37
C ALA A 169 -1.82 1.75 -7.43
N GLU A 170 -2.23 2.24 -6.27
CA GLU A 170 -3.22 3.30 -6.14
C GLU A 170 -2.68 4.45 -5.28
N VAL A 171 -3.13 5.66 -5.58
CA VAL A 171 -2.87 6.84 -4.76
C VAL A 171 -4.14 7.67 -4.57
N ASP A 172 -4.42 7.97 -3.31
CA ASP A 172 -5.43 8.94 -2.88
C ASP A 172 -4.78 10.29 -2.59
N PHE A 173 -5.46 11.39 -2.91
CA PHE A 173 -4.95 12.75 -2.71
C PHE A 173 -5.83 13.59 -1.78
N TYR A 174 -5.24 14.03 -0.67
CA TYR A 174 -5.89 14.77 0.39
C TYR A 174 -5.40 16.22 0.40
N ASN A 175 -6.21 17.16 0.90
CA ASN A 175 -5.76 18.55 1.08
C ASN A 175 -4.78 18.70 2.25
#